data_AF-A0A955HE75-F1
#
_entry.id   AF-A0A955HE75-F1
#
_cell.length_a   1.000
_cell.length_b   1.000
_cell.length_c   1.000
_cell.angle_alpha   90.00
_cell.angle_beta   90.00
_cell.angle_gamma   90.00
#
_symmetry.space_group_name_H-M   'P 1'
#
loop_
_entity.id
_entity.type
_entity.pdbx_description
1 polymer ?
#
loop_
_entity_poly.entity_id
_entity_poly.type
_entity_poly.pdbx_seq_one_letter_code
_entity_poly.pdbx_strand_id
1 'polypeptide(L)'
;MNNQSFHPMLVSAREGSGDSDEVFFDRWKSFDALPDRVKGVLTSPKILDSLMDFSQKYDLSDVNLRVLSRCLRSFYFGILAHENDVRSCLHEAGFPEKIIMDATRLIVRDSRSFPSGLSDNDNPDFAQESLGQLFLNLVDIFKQFPSVADQIITSSPIVFESNGQSARPTVSNWVKYYEEILGVGTHGVIDRGNFLFHDRQTKNLSDSDRQKLSTILKSLDENVKLPVDSDKQEIIFGSNLQNFSVSKQSLRNNVDLSVRPVVSNHHVSASIVPTQTDKRFEEVPGSSQPVYPGLHESELSHFRSRYTQPEGVGLQKGLNPVVEEGSVRYSSGQTFSHEQQNVPAPSVSEKKNHTDVKKRDSLSVSQKHNSVIRGNIVDLRS
;
A
#
# COMPACT_ATOMS: atom_id res chain seq x y z
N MET A 1 -20.69 -5.49 -34.80
CA MET A 1 -19.59 -4.66 -34.26
C MET A 1 -18.46 -5.56 -33.84
N ASN A 2 -17.21 -5.13 -33.94
CA ASN A 2 -16.07 -5.96 -33.54
C ASN A 2 -15.92 -5.90 -32.01
N ASN A 3 -16.49 -6.89 -31.32
CA ASN A 3 -16.58 -6.93 -29.85
C ASN A 3 -15.21 -6.95 -29.15
N GLN A 4 -14.14 -7.25 -29.90
CA GLN A 4 -12.77 -7.21 -29.40
C GLN A 4 -12.34 -5.82 -28.87
N SER A 5 -12.96 -4.74 -29.37
CA SER A 5 -12.63 -3.37 -28.95
C SER A 5 -12.99 -3.03 -27.50
N PHE A 6 -13.78 -3.88 -26.82
CA PHE A 6 -14.18 -3.70 -25.42
C PHE A 6 -13.41 -4.58 -24.45
N HIS A 7 -12.49 -5.41 -24.95
CA HIS A 7 -11.70 -6.27 -24.10
C HIS A 7 -10.72 -5.42 -23.25
N PRO A 8 -10.57 -5.67 -21.93
CA PRO A 8 -9.76 -4.82 -21.03
C PRO A 8 -8.34 -4.55 -21.52
N MET A 9 -7.71 -5.54 -22.13
CA MET A 9 -6.36 -5.40 -22.68
C MET A 9 -6.28 -4.69 -24.03
N LEU A 10 -7.38 -4.65 -24.79
CA LEU A 10 -7.43 -4.07 -26.14
C LEU A 10 -8.03 -2.66 -26.17
N VAL A 11 -8.77 -2.27 -25.13
CA VAL A 11 -9.32 -0.91 -25.04
C VAL A 11 -8.20 0.12 -24.84
N SER A 12 -8.27 1.22 -25.59
CA SER A 12 -7.30 2.32 -25.47
C SER A 12 -7.28 2.89 -24.05
N ALA A 13 -6.13 3.41 -23.61
CA ALA A 13 -5.99 4.07 -22.31
C ALA A 13 -6.77 5.39 -22.26
N ARG A 14 -6.87 6.08 -23.38
CA ARG A 14 -7.58 7.36 -23.50
C ARG A 14 -8.82 7.24 -24.36
N GLU A 15 -9.81 8.06 -24.07
CA GLU A 15 -11.01 8.16 -24.89
C GLU A 15 -10.72 8.93 -26.18
N GLY A 16 -11.29 8.50 -27.30
CA GLY A 16 -11.24 9.23 -28.57
C GLY A 16 -9.90 9.20 -29.31
N SER A 17 -8.80 8.77 -28.69
CA SER A 17 -7.50 8.60 -29.36
C SER A 17 -6.97 7.18 -29.21
N GLY A 18 -6.31 6.69 -30.26
CA GLY A 18 -5.45 5.52 -30.16
C GLY A 18 -4.33 5.75 -29.14
N ASP A 19 -3.80 4.66 -28.60
CA ASP A 19 -2.62 4.75 -27.74
C ASP A 19 -1.39 5.06 -28.59
N SER A 20 -0.44 5.81 -28.04
CA SER A 20 0.92 5.80 -28.58
C SER A 20 1.55 4.43 -28.35
N ASP A 21 2.55 4.08 -29.16
CA ASP A 21 3.30 2.83 -29.01
C ASP A 21 3.84 2.67 -27.58
N GLU A 22 4.37 3.74 -26.99
CA GLU A 22 4.87 3.76 -25.60
C GLU A 22 3.78 3.34 -24.60
N VAL A 23 2.59 3.94 -24.67
CA VAL A 23 1.46 3.62 -23.76
C VAL A 23 0.97 2.18 -23.97
N PHE A 24 1.01 1.72 -25.22
CA PHE A 24 0.68 0.33 -25.55
C PHE A 24 1.71 -0.63 -24.93
N PHE A 25 3.01 -0.36 -25.09
CA PHE A 25 4.09 -1.17 -24.51
C PHE A 25 4.05 -1.19 -22.98
N ASP A 26 3.86 -0.05 -22.33
CA ASP A 26 3.79 0.02 -20.87
C ASP A 26 2.61 -0.77 -20.30
N ARG A 27 1.48 -0.80 -21.02
CA ARG A 27 0.33 -1.64 -20.66
C ARG A 27 0.67 -3.12 -20.71
N TRP A 28 1.31 -3.58 -21.79
CA TRP A 28 1.67 -4.99 -21.93
C TRP A 28 2.75 -5.40 -20.94
N LYS A 29 3.74 -4.53 -20.69
CA LYS A 29 4.73 -4.72 -19.63
C LYS A 29 4.06 -4.84 -18.25
N SER A 30 3.07 -4.01 -17.96
CA SER A 30 2.30 -4.09 -16.71
C SER A 30 1.51 -5.39 -16.62
N PHE A 31 0.91 -5.84 -17.72
CA PHE A 31 0.21 -7.11 -17.82
C PHE A 31 1.16 -8.31 -17.63
N ASP A 32 2.34 -8.29 -18.25
CA ASP A 32 3.36 -9.34 -18.13
C ASP A 32 3.87 -9.50 -16.69
N ALA A 33 3.86 -8.41 -15.91
CA ALA A 33 4.23 -8.42 -14.50
C ALA A 33 3.13 -8.97 -13.57
N LEU A 34 1.90 -9.20 -14.07
CA LEU A 34 0.81 -9.74 -13.26
C LEU A 34 0.98 -11.24 -12.99
N PRO A 35 0.39 -11.77 -11.90
CA PRO A 35 0.25 -13.21 -11.71
C PRO A 35 -0.53 -13.86 -12.86
N ASP A 36 -0.15 -15.07 -13.28
CA ASP A 36 -0.77 -15.75 -14.42
C ASP A 36 -2.28 -15.97 -14.25
N ARG A 37 -2.73 -16.15 -13.00
CA ARG A 37 -4.16 -16.18 -12.67
C ARG A 37 -4.86 -14.89 -13.10
N VAL A 38 -4.27 -13.73 -12.78
CA VAL A 38 -4.85 -12.43 -13.13
C VAL A 38 -4.78 -12.20 -14.64
N LYS A 39 -3.68 -12.59 -15.29
CA LYS A 39 -3.57 -12.55 -16.76
C LYS A 39 -4.69 -13.35 -17.41
N GLY A 40 -4.92 -14.58 -16.95
CA GLY A 40 -5.96 -15.47 -17.46
C GLY A 40 -7.37 -14.91 -17.26
N VAL A 41 -7.62 -14.16 -16.18
CA VAL A 41 -8.89 -13.44 -15.98
C VAL A 41 -9.04 -12.30 -16.98
N LEU A 42 -8.02 -11.45 -17.11
CA LEU A 42 -8.03 -10.30 -18.00
C LEU A 42 -8.09 -10.68 -19.48
N THR A 43 -7.66 -11.88 -19.86
CA THR A 43 -7.75 -12.44 -21.21
C THR A 43 -8.90 -13.43 -21.40
N SER A 44 -9.70 -13.68 -20.36
CA SER A 44 -10.80 -14.63 -20.43
C SER A 44 -11.93 -14.09 -21.30
N PRO A 45 -12.53 -14.90 -22.20
CA PRO A 45 -13.75 -14.50 -22.90
C PRO A 45 -14.90 -14.21 -21.94
N LYS A 46 -14.92 -14.84 -20.76
CA LYS A 46 -15.97 -14.63 -19.74
C LYS A 46 -16.07 -13.18 -19.28
N ILE A 47 -14.95 -12.46 -19.21
CA ILE A 47 -14.97 -11.06 -18.78
C ILE A 47 -15.62 -10.17 -19.83
N LEU A 48 -15.43 -10.51 -21.11
CA LEU A 48 -16.07 -9.84 -22.21
C LEU A 48 -17.58 -10.12 -22.21
N ASP A 49 -17.97 -11.38 -22.01
CA ASP A 49 -19.38 -11.77 -21.90
C ASP A 49 -20.07 -11.02 -20.74
N SER A 50 -19.43 -10.99 -19.55
CA SER A 50 -19.90 -10.20 -18.39
C SER A 50 -20.07 -8.72 -18.70
N LEU A 51 -19.12 -8.10 -19.41
CA LEU A 51 -19.20 -6.69 -19.81
C LEU A 51 -20.33 -6.46 -20.82
N MET A 52 -20.55 -7.38 -21.75
CA MET A 52 -21.63 -7.30 -22.75
C MET A 52 -23.01 -7.45 -22.11
N ASP A 53 -23.18 -8.43 -21.23
CA ASP A 53 -24.41 -8.62 -20.45
C ASP A 53 -24.71 -7.38 -19.61
N PHE A 54 -23.68 -6.79 -18.99
CA PHE A 54 -23.82 -5.55 -18.24
C PHE A 54 -24.22 -4.38 -19.14
N SER A 55 -23.60 -4.26 -20.32
CA SER A 55 -23.92 -3.24 -21.32
C SER A 55 -25.38 -3.33 -21.75
N GLN A 56 -25.85 -4.54 -22.10
CA GLN A 56 -27.23 -4.79 -22.52
C GLN A 56 -28.23 -4.49 -21.39
N LYS A 57 -27.89 -4.85 -20.14
CA LYS A 57 -28.76 -4.64 -18.99
C LYS A 57 -29.04 -3.16 -18.69
N TYR A 58 -28.08 -2.27 -18.94
CA TYR A 58 -28.20 -0.84 -18.65
C TYR A 58 -28.22 0.05 -19.89
N ASP A 59 -28.31 -0.54 -21.09
CA ASP A 59 -28.27 0.17 -22.37
C ASP A 59 -27.05 1.10 -22.49
N LEU A 60 -25.87 0.58 -22.16
CA LEU A 60 -24.64 1.37 -22.17
C LEU A 60 -24.18 1.64 -23.61
N SER A 61 -23.75 2.88 -23.86
CA SER A 61 -23.06 3.23 -25.09
C SER A 61 -21.68 2.56 -25.17
N ASP A 62 -21.16 2.39 -26.38
CA ASP A 62 -19.79 1.89 -26.63
C ASP A 62 -18.73 2.67 -25.85
N VAL A 63 -18.93 3.99 -25.70
CA VAL A 63 -18.05 4.88 -24.95
C VAL A 63 -18.02 4.48 -23.47
N ASN A 64 -19.19 4.30 -22.86
CA ASN A 64 -19.32 3.90 -21.46
C ASN A 64 -18.78 2.48 -21.25
N LEU A 65 -19.03 1.56 -22.17
CA LEU A 65 -18.50 0.20 -22.09
C LEU A 65 -16.96 0.18 -22.13
N ARG A 66 -16.33 1.05 -22.93
CA ARG A 66 -14.87 1.23 -22.94
C ARG A 66 -14.35 1.80 -21.62
N VAL A 67 -15.05 2.77 -21.02
CA VAL A 67 -14.70 3.28 -19.68
C VAL A 67 -14.75 2.16 -18.65
N LEU A 68 -15.82 1.37 -18.63
CA LEU A 68 -15.98 0.25 -17.69
C LEU A 68 -14.83 -0.77 -17.84
N SER A 69 -14.50 -1.11 -19.09
CA SER A 69 -13.38 -1.98 -19.44
C SER A 69 -12.03 -1.42 -18.96
N ARG A 70 -11.80 -0.10 -19.11
CA ARG A 70 -10.62 0.59 -18.56
C ARG A 70 -10.57 0.54 -17.03
N CYS A 71 -11.66 0.87 -16.33
CA CYS A 71 -11.67 0.81 -14.87
C CYS A 71 -11.42 -0.63 -14.37
N LEU A 72 -11.96 -1.63 -15.06
CA LEU A 72 -11.70 -3.05 -14.76
C LEU A 72 -10.20 -3.38 -14.91
N ARG A 73 -9.56 -3.01 -16.03
CA ARG A 73 -8.11 -3.20 -16.22
C ARG A 73 -7.32 -2.49 -15.12
N SER A 74 -7.64 -1.22 -14.84
CA SER A 74 -6.95 -0.42 -13.82
C SER A 74 -7.07 -1.02 -12.42
N PHE A 75 -8.20 -1.65 -12.09
CA PHE A 75 -8.39 -2.40 -10.85
C PHE A 75 -7.43 -3.60 -10.76
N TYR A 76 -7.37 -4.45 -11.79
CA TYR A 76 -6.46 -5.60 -11.80
C TYR A 76 -4.97 -5.22 -11.89
N PHE A 77 -4.64 -4.06 -12.47
CA PHE A 77 -3.29 -3.52 -12.46
C PHE A 77 -2.89 -2.94 -11.10
N GLY A 78 -3.80 -2.88 -10.12
CA GLY A 78 -3.57 -2.27 -8.81
C GLY A 78 -3.49 -0.74 -8.83
N ILE A 79 -3.92 -0.11 -9.93
CA ILE A 79 -4.03 1.35 -10.05
C ILE A 79 -5.25 1.83 -9.24
N LEU A 80 -6.35 1.07 -9.30
CA LEU A 80 -7.52 1.26 -8.45
C LEU A 80 -7.45 0.19 -7.35
N ALA A 81 -6.97 0.56 -6.17
CA ALA A 81 -6.68 -0.40 -5.10
C ALA A 81 -7.94 -0.83 -4.35
N HIS A 82 -8.95 0.02 -4.31
CA HIS A 82 -10.14 -0.17 -3.51
C HIS A 82 -11.44 -0.03 -4.30
N GLU A 83 -12.51 -0.58 -3.74
CA GLU A 83 -13.87 -0.45 -4.25
C GLU A 83 -14.25 1.03 -4.48
N ASN A 84 -13.84 1.91 -3.56
CA ASN A 84 -14.09 3.34 -3.65
C ASN A 84 -13.37 3.99 -4.85
N ASP A 85 -12.18 3.52 -5.21
CA ASP A 85 -11.44 4.06 -6.36
C ASP A 85 -12.14 3.70 -7.67
N VAL A 86 -12.72 2.50 -7.75
CA VAL A 86 -13.57 2.08 -8.88
C VAL A 86 -14.82 2.95 -8.95
N ARG A 87 -15.47 3.23 -7.81
CA ARG A 87 -16.65 4.11 -7.76
C ARG A 87 -16.31 5.51 -8.25
N SER A 88 -15.20 6.08 -7.81
CA SER A 88 -14.71 7.38 -8.27
C SER A 88 -14.43 7.39 -9.77
N CYS A 89 -13.75 6.36 -10.30
CA CYS A 89 -13.48 6.19 -11.75
C CYS A 89 -14.77 6.26 -12.58
N LEU A 90 -15.82 5.57 -12.14
CA LEU A 90 -17.10 5.52 -12.84
C LEU A 90 -17.92 6.80 -12.63
N HIS A 91 -17.86 7.40 -11.44
CA HIS A 91 -18.54 8.67 -11.15
C HIS A 91 -17.97 9.81 -12.00
N GLU A 92 -16.65 9.92 -12.13
CA GLU A 92 -15.99 10.91 -12.98
C GLU A 92 -16.38 10.77 -14.46
N ALA A 93 -16.67 9.54 -14.91
CA ALA A 93 -17.17 9.27 -16.24
C ALA A 93 -18.69 9.52 -16.41
N GLY A 94 -19.37 10.03 -15.39
CA GLY A 94 -20.78 10.43 -15.46
C GLY A 94 -21.77 9.28 -15.37
N PHE A 95 -21.37 8.12 -14.82
CA PHE A 95 -22.32 7.02 -14.61
C PHE A 95 -23.33 7.37 -13.51
N PRO A 96 -24.63 7.00 -13.66
CA PRO A 96 -25.60 7.07 -12.59
C PRO A 96 -25.22 6.17 -11.40
N GLU A 97 -25.48 6.62 -10.17
CA GLU A 97 -25.09 5.91 -8.92
C GLU A 97 -25.51 4.44 -8.88
N LYS A 98 -26.70 4.12 -9.37
CA LYS A 98 -27.18 2.72 -9.46
C LYS A 98 -26.27 1.85 -10.33
N ILE A 99 -25.83 2.39 -11.47
CA ILE A 99 -24.94 1.68 -12.40
C ILE A 99 -23.55 1.56 -11.79
N ILE A 100 -23.06 2.62 -11.12
CA ILE A 100 -21.79 2.59 -10.39
C ILE A 100 -21.76 1.42 -9.40
N MET A 101 -22.76 1.30 -8.53
CA MET A 101 -22.78 0.22 -7.54
C MET A 101 -22.73 -1.18 -8.16
N ASP A 102 -23.50 -1.41 -9.22
CA ASP A 102 -23.55 -2.73 -9.86
C ASP A 102 -22.29 -3.02 -10.70
N ALA A 103 -21.70 -2.01 -11.35
CA ALA A 103 -20.43 -2.12 -12.07
C ALA A 103 -19.26 -2.37 -11.11
N THR A 104 -19.22 -1.67 -9.99
CA THR A 104 -18.25 -1.89 -8.93
C THR A 104 -18.35 -3.30 -8.38
N ARG A 105 -19.58 -3.80 -8.14
CA ARG A 105 -19.79 -5.21 -7.75
C ARG A 105 -19.31 -6.16 -8.83
N LEU A 106 -19.55 -5.89 -10.11
CA LEU A 106 -19.06 -6.73 -11.20
C LEU A 106 -17.53 -6.85 -11.16
N ILE A 107 -16.83 -5.71 -11.12
CA ILE A 107 -15.35 -5.64 -11.12
C ILE A 107 -14.77 -6.35 -9.89
N VAL A 108 -15.30 -6.06 -8.70
CA VAL A 108 -14.77 -6.61 -7.43
C VAL A 108 -15.18 -8.08 -7.26
N ARG A 109 -16.40 -8.47 -7.62
CA ARG A 109 -16.88 -9.86 -7.49
C ARG A 109 -16.12 -10.78 -8.42
N ASP A 110 -15.92 -10.39 -9.68
CA ASP A 110 -15.20 -11.21 -10.64
C ASP A 110 -13.76 -11.46 -10.15
N SER A 111 -13.11 -10.46 -9.54
CA SER A 111 -11.78 -10.65 -8.94
C SER A 111 -11.73 -11.72 -7.84
N ARG A 112 -12.85 -11.97 -7.16
CA ARG A 112 -12.97 -12.97 -6.09
C ARG A 112 -13.47 -14.32 -6.59
N SER A 113 -14.25 -14.34 -7.68
CA SER A 113 -15.09 -15.48 -8.06
C SER A 113 -14.50 -16.37 -9.13
N PHE A 114 -13.36 -16.05 -9.75
CA PHE A 114 -12.73 -16.95 -10.71
C PHE A 114 -12.17 -18.19 -10.00
N PRO A 115 -12.80 -19.37 -10.17
CA PRO A 115 -12.34 -20.60 -9.54
C PRO A 115 -10.97 -20.93 -10.13
N SER A 116 -10.05 -21.37 -9.28
CA SER A 116 -8.67 -21.74 -9.60
C SER A 116 -8.54 -22.96 -10.54
N GLY A 117 -9.57 -23.30 -11.31
CA GLY A 117 -9.70 -24.52 -12.11
C GLY A 117 -8.94 -24.53 -13.44
N LEU A 118 -7.82 -23.79 -13.55
CA LEU A 118 -6.89 -23.88 -14.69
C LEU A 118 -5.49 -24.29 -14.21
N SER A 119 -5.41 -25.30 -13.35
CA SER A 119 -4.15 -25.98 -13.09
C SER A 119 -4.38 -27.49 -13.11
N ASP A 120 -4.37 -28.04 -14.33
CA ASP A 120 -3.85 -29.39 -14.51
C ASP A 120 -2.32 -29.23 -14.64
N ASN A 121 -1.62 -29.65 -13.58
CA ASN A 121 -0.19 -29.93 -13.49
C ASN A 121 0.84 -28.78 -13.34
N ASP A 122 1.59 -28.93 -12.23
CA ASP A 122 3.03 -28.66 -12.05
C ASP A 122 3.52 -27.24 -11.67
N ASN A 123 2.91 -26.59 -10.66
CA ASN A 123 3.69 -25.93 -9.59
C ASN A 123 2.81 -25.48 -8.39
N PRO A 124 2.87 -26.14 -7.21
CA PRO A 124 2.01 -25.79 -6.07
C PRO A 124 2.48 -24.60 -5.22
N ASP A 125 3.65 -24.00 -5.45
CA ASP A 125 4.26 -23.08 -4.47
C ASP A 125 3.93 -21.58 -4.62
N PHE A 126 3.17 -21.15 -5.64
CA PHE A 126 2.99 -19.70 -5.90
C PHE A 126 1.54 -19.21 -6.13
N ALA A 127 0.53 -20.08 -6.00
CA ALA A 127 -0.84 -19.75 -6.43
C ALA A 127 -1.86 -19.51 -5.29
N GLN A 128 -1.43 -19.30 -4.04
CA GLN A 128 -2.34 -19.27 -2.88
C GLN A 128 -2.43 -17.96 -2.07
N GLU A 129 -1.85 -16.83 -2.51
CA GLU A 129 -1.68 -15.67 -1.61
C GLU A 129 -2.75 -14.57 -1.59
N SER A 130 -3.83 -14.62 -2.36
CA SER A 130 -4.87 -13.56 -2.32
C SER A 130 -6.23 -13.96 -1.73
N LEU A 131 -6.40 -15.21 -1.27
CA LEU A 131 -7.67 -15.69 -0.70
C LEU A 131 -7.73 -15.69 0.84
N GLY A 132 -6.62 -15.39 1.53
CA GLY A 132 -6.53 -15.30 2.99
C GLY A 132 -6.16 -13.92 3.53
N GLN A 133 -6.12 -12.88 2.70
CA GLN A 133 -5.66 -11.56 3.14
C GLN A 133 -6.82 -10.68 3.62
N LEU A 134 -6.79 -10.30 4.89
CA LEU A 134 -7.74 -9.35 5.49
C LEU A 134 -7.07 -7.97 5.62
N PHE A 135 -7.85 -6.89 5.48
CA PHE A 135 -7.37 -5.53 5.67
C PHE A 135 -8.03 -4.91 6.90
N LEU A 136 -7.26 -4.78 7.98
CA LEU A 136 -7.74 -4.34 9.30
C LEU A 136 -6.82 -3.24 9.86
N ASN A 137 -7.32 -2.35 10.71
CA ASN A 137 -6.44 -1.42 11.44
C ASN A 137 -5.70 -2.17 12.57
N LEU A 138 -4.59 -1.62 13.07
CA LEU A 138 -3.74 -2.30 14.06
C LEU A 138 -4.49 -2.72 15.34
N VAL A 139 -5.44 -1.90 15.80
CA VAL A 139 -6.24 -2.20 17.00
C VAL A 139 -7.13 -3.42 16.78
N ASP A 140 -7.80 -3.50 15.64
CA ASP A 140 -8.64 -4.65 15.28
C ASP A 140 -7.80 -5.90 14.99
N ILE A 141 -6.57 -5.72 14.47
CA ILE A 141 -5.61 -6.82 14.29
C ILE A 141 -5.24 -7.42 15.65
N PHE A 142 -4.89 -6.63 16.65
CA PHE A 142 -4.57 -7.16 17.99
C PHE A 142 -5.76 -7.87 18.66
N LYS A 143 -7.00 -7.43 18.39
CA LYS A 143 -8.20 -8.09 18.91
C LYS A 143 -8.46 -9.43 18.24
N GLN A 144 -8.32 -9.51 16.90
CA GLN A 144 -8.66 -10.70 16.12
C GLN A 144 -7.50 -11.70 16.02
N PHE A 145 -6.27 -11.22 16.00
CA PHE A 145 -5.04 -12.00 15.81
C PHE A 145 -3.99 -11.63 16.88
N PRO A 146 -4.17 -12.07 18.14
CA PRO A 146 -3.26 -11.70 19.24
C PRO A 146 -1.79 -12.09 18.99
N SER A 147 -1.53 -13.15 18.21
CA SER A 147 -0.18 -13.57 17.84
C SER A 147 0.62 -12.50 17.07
N VAL A 148 -0.06 -11.59 16.36
CA VAL A 148 0.58 -10.49 15.63
C VAL A 148 1.34 -9.57 16.58
N ALA A 149 0.88 -9.44 17.84
CA ALA A 149 1.58 -8.66 18.85
C ALA A 149 3.03 -9.14 19.06
N ASP A 150 3.28 -10.44 18.87
CA ASP A 150 4.58 -11.08 19.03
C ASP A 150 5.38 -11.21 17.72
N GLN A 151 4.84 -10.73 16.59
CA GLN A 151 5.53 -10.76 15.30
C GLN A 151 6.78 -9.86 15.35
N ILE A 152 7.94 -10.41 14.99
CA ILE A 152 9.20 -9.67 14.92
C ILE A 152 9.19 -8.79 13.66
N ILE A 153 9.41 -7.49 13.83
CA ILE A 153 9.39 -6.53 12.70
C ILE A 153 10.75 -5.90 12.37
N THR A 154 11.69 -5.90 13.31
CA THR A 154 13.06 -5.38 13.08
C THR A 154 14.12 -6.36 13.56
N SER A 155 15.35 -6.20 13.08
CA SER A 155 16.47 -7.10 13.41
C SER A 155 17.12 -6.79 14.77
N SER A 156 17.17 -5.51 15.14
CA SER A 156 17.81 -5.04 16.39
C SER A 156 16.84 -5.10 17.57
N PRO A 157 17.27 -5.51 18.78
CA PRO A 157 16.43 -5.49 19.97
C PRO A 157 16.14 -4.06 20.42
N ILE A 158 15.05 -3.89 21.16
CA ILE A 158 14.63 -2.60 21.73
C ILE A 158 15.22 -2.48 23.14
N VAL A 159 15.74 -1.32 23.51
CA VAL A 159 16.16 -1.05 24.90
C VAL A 159 15.31 0.08 25.46
N PHE A 160 14.50 -0.21 26.47
CA PHE A 160 13.63 0.78 27.12
C PHE A 160 14.46 1.70 28.03
N GLU A 161 14.20 3.01 27.98
CA GLU A 161 14.97 4.00 28.75
C GLU A 161 14.59 3.95 30.24
N SER A 162 13.32 3.68 30.53
CA SER A 162 12.78 3.61 31.89
C SER A 162 13.49 2.60 32.81
N ASN A 163 13.98 1.49 32.26
CA ASN A 163 14.57 0.41 33.06
C ASN A 163 15.86 -0.20 32.48
N GLY A 164 16.30 0.25 31.31
CA GLY A 164 17.48 -0.28 30.61
C GLY A 164 17.32 -1.74 30.14
N GLN A 165 16.12 -2.32 30.20
CA GLN A 165 15.88 -3.70 29.82
C GLN A 165 15.80 -3.82 28.30
N SER A 166 16.48 -4.83 27.77
CA SER A 166 16.40 -5.20 26.37
C SER A 166 15.19 -6.11 26.14
N ALA A 167 14.39 -5.79 25.13
CA ALA A 167 13.20 -6.52 24.73
C ALA A 167 13.29 -6.99 23.27
N ARG A 168 12.52 -8.03 22.95
CA ARG A 168 12.40 -8.55 21.59
C ARG A 168 11.73 -7.50 20.69
N PRO A 169 12.18 -7.32 19.43
CA PRO A 169 11.64 -6.32 18.51
C PRO A 169 10.31 -6.72 17.87
N THR A 170 9.32 -7.00 18.71
CA THR A 170 7.97 -7.35 18.30
C THR A 170 7.13 -6.12 18.01
N VAL A 171 6.01 -6.27 17.30
CA VAL A 171 5.06 -5.18 17.04
C VAL A 171 4.64 -4.49 18.35
N SER A 172 4.24 -5.28 19.36
CA SER A 172 3.77 -4.74 20.64
C SER A 172 4.85 -3.96 21.40
N ASN A 173 6.09 -4.44 21.42
CA ASN A 173 7.18 -3.77 22.11
C ASN A 173 7.60 -2.48 21.39
N TRP A 174 7.55 -2.44 20.06
CA TRP A 174 7.80 -1.22 19.31
C TRP A 174 6.71 -0.16 19.54
N VAL A 175 5.44 -0.56 19.58
CA VAL A 175 4.34 0.36 19.93
C VAL A 175 4.52 0.89 21.35
N LYS A 176 4.82 0.02 22.32
CA LYS A 176 5.08 0.44 23.70
C LYS A 176 6.27 1.40 23.80
N TYR A 177 7.35 1.12 23.08
CA TYR A 177 8.53 2.01 23.06
C TYR A 177 8.20 3.36 22.41
N TYR A 178 7.41 3.37 21.35
CA TYR A 178 6.92 4.61 20.72
C TYR A 178 6.11 5.48 21.70
N GLU A 179 5.18 4.86 22.44
CA GLU A 179 4.38 5.54 23.47
C GLU A 179 5.21 5.99 24.68
N GLU A 180 6.30 5.30 25.03
CA GLU A 180 7.23 5.74 26.09
C GLU A 180 7.96 7.02 25.70
N ILE A 181 8.33 7.16 24.42
CA ILE A 181 9.08 8.32 23.92
C ILE A 181 8.16 9.52 23.63
N LEU A 182 7.00 9.32 23.00
CA LEU A 182 6.12 10.41 22.58
C LEU A 182 4.87 10.59 23.44
N GLY A 183 4.63 9.70 24.40
CA GLY A 183 3.40 9.64 25.19
C GLY A 183 2.30 8.83 24.49
N VAL A 184 1.30 8.42 25.27
CA VAL A 184 0.11 7.71 24.76
C VAL A 184 -0.77 8.67 23.98
N GLY A 185 -1.13 8.33 22.74
CA GLY A 185 -2.01 9.14 21.90
C GLY A 185 -1.76 8.92 20.41
N THR A 186 -2.40 9.75 19.59
CA THR A 186 -2.13 9.83 18.14
C THR A 186 -1.10 10.92 17.87
N HIS A 187 -0.10 10.62 17.06
CA HIS A 187 0.97 11.56 16.74
C HIS A 187 0.94 12.02 15.29
N GLY A 188 1.50 13.22 15.04
CA GLY A 188 1.56 13.77 13.69
C GLY A 188 2.63 13.11 12.83
N VAL A 189 2.55 13.35 11.51
CA VAL A 189 3.55 12.89 10.54
C VAL A 189 4.97 13.36 10.91
N ILE A 190 5.10 14.59 11.45
CA ILE A 190 6.38 15.17 11.86
C ILE A 190 6.96 14.44 13.08
N ASP A 191 6.15 14.20 14.11
CA ASP A 191 6.60 13.52 15.33
C ASP A 191 7.03 12.08 15.03
N ARG A 192 6.24 11.36 14.23
CA ARG A 192 6.59 10.03 13.74
C ARG A 192 7.85 10.03 12.89
N GLY A 193 8.03 11.03 12.02
CA GLY A 193 9.27 11.21 11.25
C GLY A 193 10.47 11.44 12.17
N ASN A 194 10.35 12.34 13.15
CA ASN A 194 11.40 12.59 14.12
C ASN A 194 11.76 11.33 14.91
N PHE A 195 10.76 10.60 15.38
CA PHE A 195 10.97 9.31 16.03
C PHE A 195 11.69 8.32 15.12
N LEU A 196 11.30 8.16 13.85
CA LEU A 196 11.92 7.18 12.95
C LEU A 196 13.36 7.52 12.53
N PHE A 197 13.74 8.80 12.51
CA PHE A 197 15.03 9.25 11.98
C PHE A 197 16.02 9.76 13.03
N HIS A 198 15.53 10.25 14.17
CA HIS A 198 16.37 10.89 15.18
C HIS A 198 16.40 10.17 16.53
N ASP A 199 15.46 9.26 16.80
CA ASP A 199 15.50 8.47 18.04
C ASP A 199 16.72 7.55 18.08
N ARG A 200 17.23 7.30 19.30
CA ARG A 200 18.45 6.53 19.53
C ARG A 200 18.36 5.11 19.00
N GLN A 201 17.21 4.44 19.14
CA GLN A 201 17.00 3.06 18.73
C GLN A 201 16.67 2.95 17.23
N THR A 202 15.91 3.91 16.70
CA THR A 202 15.40 3.84 15.32
C THR A 202 16.39 4.38 14.29
N LYS A 203 17.26 5.34 14.65
CA LYS A 203 18.17 5.99 13.70
C LYS A 203 19.09 5.01 12.98
N ASN A 204 19.44 3.91 13.65
CA ASN A 204 20.33 2.86 13.16
C ASN A 204 19.58 1.69 12.49
N LEU A 205 18.26 1.74 12.35
CA LEU A 205 17.51 0.70 11.64
C LEU A 205 17.83 0.71 10.15
N SER A 206 17.84 -0.47 9.55
CA SER A 206 17.88 -0.60 8.09
C SER A 206 16.65 0.06 7.45
N ASP A 207 16.74 0.47 6.20
CA ASP A 207 15.62 1.11 5.50
C ASP A 207 14.38 0.20 5.45
N SER A 208 14.59 -1.10 5.28
CA SER A 208 13.52 -2.12 5.31
C SER A 208 12.84 -2.20 6.68
N ASP A 209 13.61 -2.29 7.76
CA ASP A 209 13.08 -2.35 9.13
C ASP A 209 12.36 -1.05 9.51
N ARG A 210 12.93 0.09 9.12
CA ARG A 210 12.34 1.41 9.33
C ARG A 210 11.03 1.57 8.57
N GLN A 211 10.93 1.03 7.34
CA GLN A 211 9.69 1.05 6.57
C GLN A 211 8.60 0.18 7.21
N LYS A 212 8.94 -1.02 7.69
CA LYS A 212 7.99 -1.87 8.44
C LYS A 212 7.47 -1.14 9.67
N LEU A 213 8.38 -0.60 10.48
CA LEU A 213 8.02 0.18 11.67
C LEU A 213 7.17 1.40 11.33
N SER A 214 7.54 2.16 10.29
CA SER A 214 6.77 3.31 9.81
C SER A 214 5.34 2.92 9.42
N THR A 215 5.17 1.76 8.79
CA THR A 215 3.86 1.22 8.39
C THR A 215 3.00 0.87 9.61
N ILE A 216 3.59 0.24 10.63
CA ILE A 216 2.91 -0.06 11.91
C ILE A 216 2.47 1.24 12.60
N LEU A 217 3.38 2.20 12.77
CA LEU A 217 3.09 3.46 13.46
C LEU A 217 2.05 4.31 12.71
N LYS A 218 2.10 4.31 11.37
CA LYS A 218 1.06 4.97 10.57
C LYS A 218 -0.31 4.32 10.77
N SER A 219 -0.38 3.00 10.88
CA SER A 219 -1.63 2.30 11.19
C SER A 219 -2.16 2.65 12.59
N LEU A 220 -1.26 2.80 13.57
CA LEU A 220 -1.60 3.20 14.94
C LEU A 220 -2.19 4.62 14.99
N ASP A 221 -1.51 5.60 14.40
CA ASP A 221 -1.91 7.02 14.48
C ASP A 221 -3.11 7.36 13.58
N GLU A 222 -3.11 6.84 12.35
CA GLU A 222 -4.01 7.28 11.28
C GLU A 222 -5.12 6.24 10.99
N ASN A 223 -5.18 5.15 11.76
CA ASN A 223 -6.11 4.03 11.54
C ASN A 223 -6.03 3.42 10.12
N VAL A 224 -4.86 3.52 9.47
CA VAL A 224 -4.63 2.92 8.15
C VAL A 224 -4.72 1.41 8.26
N LYS A 225 -5.45 0.78 7.33
CA LYS A 225 -5.61 -0.68 7.30
C LYS A 225 -4.34 -1.35 6.80
N LEU A 226 -3.94 -2.43 7.46
CA LEU A 226 -2.82 -3.27 7.10
C LEU A 226 -3.31 -4.61 6.56
N PRO A 227 -2.64 -5.16 5.54
CA PRO A 227 -2.89 -6.53 5.10
C PRO A 227 -2.40 -7.53 6.15
N VAL A 228 -3.25 -8.50 6.49
CA VAL A 228 -2.98 -9.61 7.41
C VAL A 228 -3.26 -10.92 6.71
N ASP A 229 -2.31 -11.85 6.80
CA ASP A 229 -2.51 -13.25 6.44
C ASP A 229 -3.38 -13.90 7.53
N SER A 230 -4.64 -14.24 7.23
CA SER A 230 -5.54 -14.84 8.21
C SER A 230 -5.10 -16.21 8.69
N ASP A 231 -4.34 -16.93 7.86
CA ASP A 231 -3.93 -18.30 8.12
C ASP A 231 -2.65 -18.32 8.98
N LYS A 232 -1.69 -17.45 8.65
CA LYS A 232 -0.45 -17.29 9.42
C LYS A 232 -0.60 -16.38 10.64
N GLN A 233 -1.66 -15.57 10.66
CA GLN A 233 -1.89 -14.54 11.68
C GLN A 233 -0.71 -13.57 11.80
N GLU A 234 -0.26 -13.05 10.66
CA GLU A 234 0.89 -12.15 10.53
C GLU A 234 0.56 -10.97 9.61
N ILE A 235 1.11 -9.79 9.93
CA ILE A 235 1.07 -8.63 9.05
C ILE A 235 2.00 -8.88 7.86
N ILE A 236 1.47 -8.72 6.64
CA ILE A 236 2.24 -8.89 5.41
C ILE A 236 2.90 -7.56 5.05
N PHE A 237 4.23 -7.51 5.10
CA PHE A 237 5.00 -6.34 4.66
C PHE A 237 5.43 -6.53 3.20
N GLY A 238 4.71 -5.91 2.26
CA GLY A 238 5.05 -5.94 0.83
C GLY A 238 5.88 -4.75 0.38
N SER A 239 6.78 -4.96 -0.59
CA SER A 239 7.59 -3.92 -1.26
C SER A 239 6.74 -2.81 -1.88
N ASN A 240 5.48 -3.12 -2.22
CA ASN A 240 4.57 -2.23 -2.93
C ASN A 240 3.67 -1.37 -2.02
N LEU A 241 3.76 -1.52 -0.69
CA LEU A 241 2.96 -0.71 0.24
C LEU A 241 3.33 0.79 0.23
N GLN A 242 4.45 1.18 -0.41
CA GLN A 242 4.84 2.58 -0.55
C GLN A 242 3.89 3.41 -1.44
N ASN A 243 3.06 2.77 -2.27
CA ASN A 243 2.11 3.48 -3.14
C ASN A 243 0.83 3.95 -2.41
N PHE A 244 0.63 3.60 -1.14
CA PHE A 244 -0.48 4.09 -0.30
C PHE A 244 -0.18 5.42 0.41
N SER A 245 0.80 6.19 -0.10
CA SER A 245 1.06 7.55 0.37
C SER A 245 0.25 8.55 -0.46
N VAL A 246 -0.67 9.24 0.25
CA VAL A 246 -1.33 10.51 -0.06
C VAL A 246 -0.87 11.17 -1.36
N SER A 247 -1.82 11.38 -2.27
CA SER A 247 -1.71 12.22 -3.47
C SER A 247 -0.72 13.37 -3.26
N LYS A 248 0.40 13.35 -3.98
CA LYS A 248 1.43 14.41 -4.01
C LYS A 248 0.94 15.75 -4.59
N GLN A 249 -0.37 16.05 -4.52
CA GLN A 249 -0.98 17.23 -5.12
C GLN A 249 -1.16 18.43 -4.17
N SER A 250 -0.80 18.34 -2.87
CA SER A 250 -1.10 19.44 -1.92
C SER A 250 0.10 20.21 -1.30
N LEU A 251 1.34 20.01 -1.74
CA LEU A 251 2.49 20.79 -1.19
C LEU A 251 3.25 21.64 -2.21
N ARG A 252 2.68 21.88 -3.39
CA ARG A 252 3.16 22.94 -4.29
C ARG A 252 2.11 24.03 -4.34
N ASN A 253 2.06 24.90 -3.32
CA ASN A 253 1.62 26.29 -3.45
C ASN A 253 2.05 27.08 -2.19
N ASN A 254 2.77 28.17 -2.45
CA ASN A 254 3.10 29.28 -1.54
C ASN A 254 4.17 29.06 -0.46
N VAL A 255 5.44 29.17 -0.87
CA VAL A 255 6.41 30.01 -0.14
C VAL A 255 7.28 30.75 -1.18
N ASP A 256 6.89 31.97 -1.52
CA ASP A 256 7.76 32.96 -2.15
C ASP A 256 8.54 33.67 -1.03
N LEU A 257 9.78 33.22 -0.79
CA LEU A 257 10.74 33.86 0.12
C LEU A 257 11.86 34.49 -0.71
N SER A 258 11.54 35.59 -1.38
CA SER A 258 12.54 36.55 -1.85
C SER A 258 12.98 37.45 -0.69
N VAL A 259 13.93 36.96 0.11
CA VAL A 259 14.66 37.80 1.09
C VAL A 259 16.02 38.15 0.51
N ARG A 260 16.21 39.43 0.21
CA ARG A 260 17.49 40.01 -0.23
C ARG A 260 18.49 40.05 0.93
N PRO A 261 19.79 39.79 0.70
CA PRO A 261 20.82 39.95 1.72
C PRO A 261 21.21 41.43 1.88
N VAL A 262 21.13 41.95 3.10
CA VAL A 262 21.76 43.22 3.49
C VAL A 262 23.19 42.92 3.93
N VAL A 263 24.14 43.45 3.17
CA VAL A 263 25.58 43.45 3.47
C VAL A 263 25.84 44.48 4.59
N SER A 264 26.49 44.06 5.67
CA SER A 264 27.03 44.96 6.70
C SER A 264 28.51 44.64 6.89
N ASN A 265 29.36 45.59 6.51
CA ASN A 265 30.81 45.52 6.60
C ASN A 265 31.33 45.75 8.03
N HIS A 266 32.50 45.15 8.28
CA HIS A 266 33.33 45.24 9.48
C HIS A 266 33.73 46.67 9.90
N HIS A 267 33.89 46.87 11.21
CA HIS A 267 35.08 47.55 11.72
C HIS A 267 35.54 46.99 13.08
N VAL A 268 36.86 46.89 13.16
CA VAL A 268 37.73 46.33 14.21
C VAL A 268 37.81 47.27 15.41
N SER A 269 37.94 46.74 16.64
CA SER A 269 38.97 47.15 17.62
C SER A 269 39.00 46.25 18.86
N ALA A 270 40.23 46.01 19.31
CA ALA A 270 40.63 45.07 20.34
C ALA A 270 40.66 45.70 21.74
N SER A 271 40.75 44.81 22.74
CA SER A 271 41.70 44.85 23.85
C SER A 271 41.17 45.12 25.27
N ILE A 272 41.82 44.39 26.20
CA ILE A 272 42.03 44.59 27.63
C ILE A 272 41.15 43.78 28.62
N VAL A 273 41.87 43.09 29.49
CA VAL A 273 41.55 42.13 30.57
C VAL A 273 41.41 42.91 31.92
N PRO A 274 41.41 42.26 33.10
CA PRO A 274 40.32 41.63 33.86
C PRO A 274 39.85 42.47 35.07
N THR A 275 38.81 42.04 35.79
CA THR A 275 38.75 42.28 37.26
C THR A 275 37.94 41.21 37.99
N GLN A 276 38.59 40.59 38.98
CA GLN A 276 37.95 39.84 40.06
C GLN A 276 37.12 40.78 40.93
N THR A 277 35.97 40.33 41.44
CA THR A 277 35.54 40.73 42.79
C THR A 277 34.64 39.67 43.43
N ASP A 278 35.10 39.22 44.59
CA ASP A 278 34.43 38.44 45.62
C ASP A 278 33.18 39.12 46.21
N LYS A 279 32.28 38.28 46.78
CA LYS A 279 31.35 38.45 47.94
C LYS A 279 30.10 37.59 47.71
N ARG A 280 29.87 36.47 48.40
CA ARG A 280 29.52 36.22 49.82
C ARG A 280 28.13 36.74 50.22
N PHE A 281 27.38 35.87 50.92
CA PHE A 281 26.03 35.97 51.55
C PHE A 281 24.88 35.46 50.65
N GLU A 282 23.91 34.65 51.09
CA GLU A 282 23.52 34.08 52.40
C GLU A 282 22.55 32.89 52.14
N GLU A 283 22.44 31.95 53.09
CA GLU A 283 21.41 30.91 53.16
C GLU A 283 20.01 31.53 53.40
N VAL A 284 18.90 30.88 53.02
CA VAL A 284 17.92 30.20 53.93
C VAL A 284 16.61 29.89 53.12
N PRO A 285 15.79 28.88 53.51
CA PRO A 285 14.88 28.15 52.63
C PRO A 285 13.41 28.56 52.75
N GLY A 286 12.56 28.07 51.84
CA GLY A 286 11.12 28.25 51.93
C GLY A 286 10.32 27.41 50.95
N SER A 287 9.74 26.32 51.46
CA SER A 287 8.67 25.54 50.86
C SER A 287 7.40 26.37 50.66
N SER A 288 6.71 26.22 49.53
CA SER A 288 5.24 26.33 49.44
C SER A 288 4.75 25.76 48.11
N GLN A 289 3.83 24.80 48.20
CA GLN A 289 3.09 24.23 47.07
C GLN A 289 2.15 25.27 46.44
N PRO A 290 1.89 25.21 45.11
CA PRO A 290 0.76 25.89 44.54
C PRO A 290 -0.50 25.02 44.55
N VAL A 291 -1.53 25.58 45.18
CA VAL A 291 -2.95 25.27 45.04
C VAL A 291 -3.38 25.53 43.60
N TYR A 292 -4.07 24.58 42.97
CA TYR A 292 -4.79 24.80 41.70
C TYR A 292 -6.21 25.30 41.99
N PRO A 293 -6.63 26.46 41.45
CA PRO A 293 -8.03 26.78 41.27
C PRO A 293 -8.51 26.50 39.84
N GLY A 294 -9.80 26.20 39.74
CA GLY A 294 -10.47 25.58 38.59
C GLY A 294 -10.48 26.39 37.30
N LEU A 295 -10.53 25.64 36.21
CA LEU A 295 -10.75 26.13 34.86
C LEU A 295 -12.23 26.49 34.68
N HIS A 296 -12.45 27.74 34.32
CA HIS A 296 -13.72 28.33 33.96
C HIS A 296 -14.07 27.99 32.51
N GLU A 297 -15.30 27.55 32.32
CA GLU A 297 -15.89 27.12 31.06
C GLU A 297 -16.45 28.34 30.32
N SER A 298 -15.69 28.88 29.36
CA SER A 298 -16.20 29.85 28.37
C SER A 298 -15.16 30.13 27.30
N GLU A 299 -15.19 29.38 26.18
CA GLU A 299 -14.75 29.83 24.84
C GLU A 299 -14.88 28.68 23.81
N LEU A 300 -16.12 28.28 23.49
CA LEU A 300 -16.41 27.43 22.33
C LEU A 300 -17.64 27.97 21.59
N SER A 301 -17.45 29.09 20.91
CA SER A 301 -18.28 29.46 19.78
C SER A 301 -17.43 30.33 18.87
N HIS A 302 -16.97 29.79 17.75
CA HIS A 302 -16.63 30.49 16.49
C HIS A 302 -15.98 29.47 15.54
N PHE A 303 -16.76 28.53 14.99
CA PHE A 303 -16.41 27.91 13.70
C PHE A 303 -17.62 27.18 13.10
N ARG A 304 -18.59 27.96 12.62
CA ARG A 304 -19.60 27.50 11.65
C ARG A 304 -20.06 28.69 10.84
N SER A 305 -19.61 28.75 9.58
CA SER A 305 -20.44 29.10 8.42
C SER A 305 -19.51 29.43 7.25
N ARG A 306 -19.61 28.65 6.16
CA ARG A 306 -19.49 29.13 4.78
C ARG A 306 -19.66 27.94 3.84
N TYR A 307 -20.88 27.76 3.33
CA TYR A 307 -21.16 27.32 1.96
C TYR A 307 -22.62 27.64 1.64
N THR A 308 -22.82 28.68 0.81
CA THR A 308 -24.06 28.90 0.05
C THR A 308 -23.66 29.33 -1.36
N GLN A 309 -23.82 28.38 -2.29
CA GLN A 309 -24.36 28.42 -3.66
C GLN A 309 -24.01 29.52 -4.70
N PRO A 310 -24.19 29.21 -6.00
CA PRO A 310 -23.54 29.88 -7.13
C PRO A 310 -24.48 30.71 -8.03
N GLU A 311 -23.89 31.66 -8.77
CA GLU A 311 -24.39 32.27 -10.01
C GLU A 311 -23.14 32.48 -10.90
N GLY A 312 -23.11 32.42 -12.23
CA GLY A 312 -24.14 32.33 -13.26
C GLY A 312 -23.46 32.28 -14.65
N VAL A 313 -24.32 32.17 -15.66
CA VAL A 313 -24.12 31.84 -17.08
C VAL A 313 -23.24 32.83 -17.87
N GLY A 314 -22.48 32.31 -18.84
CA GLY A 314 -21.87 33.10 -19.92
C GLY A 314 -21.54 32.27 -21.17
N LEU A 315 -22.43 32.34 -22.18
CA LEU A 315 -22.24 31.87 -23.56
C LEU A 315 -21.13 32.66 -24.28
N GLN A 316 -20.28 32.00 -25.07
CA GLN A 316 -19.82 32.55 -26.34
C GLN A 316 -19.33 31.47 -27.34
N LYS A 317 -19.51 31.83 -28.61
CA LYS A 317 -19.50 31.01 -29.83
C LYS A 317 -18.09 30.85 -30.43
N GLY A 318 -17.91 29.72 -31.13
CA GLY A 318 -17.34 29.66 -32.49
C GLY A 318 -15.82 29.55 -32.60
N LEU A 319 -15.36 28.50 -33.29
CA LEU A 319 -14.79 28.55 -34.65
C LEU A 319 -14.23 27.17 -35.02
N ASN A 320 -14.64 26.67 -36.19
CA ASN A 320 -14.10 25.48 -36.85
C ASN A 320 -12.70 25.75 -37.38
N PRO A 321 -11.75 24.80 -37.29
CA PRO A 321 -10.67 24.70 -38.25
C PRO A 321 -10.98 23.64 -39.31
N VAL A 322 -10.87 24.11 -40.56
CA VAL A 322 -10.81 23.36 -41.80
C VAL A 322 -9.67 22.35 -41.73
N VAL A 323 -9.96 21.08 -42.03
CA VAL A 323 -8.95 20.02 -42.19
C VAL A 323 -8.69 19.86 -43.69
N GLU A 324 -7.50 20.23 -44.14
CA GLU A 324 -6.98 19.92 -45.46
C GLU A 324 -6.49 18.46 -45.51
N GLU A 325 -6.98 17.70 -46.48
CA GLU A 325 -6.55 16.34 -46.80
C GLU A 325 -5.15 16.34 -47.43
N GLY A 326 -4.13 16.10 -46.62
CA GLY A 326 -2.77 15.80 -47.08
C GLY A 326 -2.53 14.29 -47.20
N SER A 327 -2.62 13.76 -48.42
CA SER A 327 -2.32 12.35 -48.73
C SER A 327 -0.80 12.12 -48.71
N VAL A 328 -0.29 11.47 -47.65
CA VAL A 328 1.12 11.03 -47.56
C VAL A 328 1.20 9.55 -47.94
N ARG A 329 1.82 9.27 -49.09
CA ARG A 329 2.18 7.91 -49.53
C ARG A 329 3.53 7.53 -48.92
N TYR A 330 3.58 6.45 -48.15
CA TYR A 330 4.83 5.79 -47.78
C TYR A 330 5.05 4.57 -48.67
N SER A 331 6.12 4.62 -49.46
CA SER A 331 6.67 3.51 -50.22
C SER A 331 7.77 2.85 -49.40
N SER A 332 7.57 1.61 -48.97
CA SER A 332 8.68 0.72 -48.61
C SER A 332 8.26 -0.74 -48.76
N GLY A 333 8.66 -1.33 -49.90
CA GLY A 333 8.72 -2.77 -50.05
C GLY A 333 10.02 -3.28 -49.44
N GLN A 334 9.93 -4.02 -48.33
CA GLN A 334 11.00 -4.91 -47.89
C GLN A 334 10.49 -6.34 -47.99
N THR A 335 11.02 -7.06 -48.99
CA THR A 335 10.91 -8.50 -49.13
C THR A 335 11.89 -9.17 -48.17
N PHE A 336 11.38 -9.99 -47.25
CA PHE A 336 12.20 -10.90 -46.45
C PHE A 336 12.42 -12.20 -47.22
N SER A 337 13.69 -12.53 -47.48
CA SER A 337 14.11 -13.81 -48.03
C SER A 337 14.07 -14.89 -46.94
N HIS A 338 13.32 -15.95 -47.20
CA HIS A 338 13.43 -17.21 -46.47
C HIS A 338 14.80 -17.84 -46.74
N GLU A 339 15.59 -18.07 -45.70
CA GLU A 339 16.68 -19.04 -45.73
C GLU A 339 16.53 -19.98 -44.54
N GLN A 340 15.94 -21.15 -44.82
CA GLN A 340 15.96 -22.31 -43.93
C GLN A 340 17.32 -23.01 -44.11
N GLN A 341 18.12 -23.08 -43.07
CA GLN A 341 19.20 -24.07 -42.97
C GLN A 341 18.95 -25.01 -41.79
N ASN A 342 18.75 -26.27 -42.18
CA ASN A 342 18.72 -27.46 -41.35
C ASN A 342 20.02 -27.61 -40.56
N VAL A 343 19.91 -27.80 -39.24
CA VAL A 343 20.98 -28.34 -38.39
C VAL A 343 20.52 -29.70 -37.85
N PRO A 344 21.28 -30.78 -38.02
CA PRO A 344 20.93 -32.10 -37.52
C PRO A 344 21.22 -32.23 -36.02
N ALA A 345 20.33 -32.95 -35.33
CA ALA A 345 20.38 -33.23 -33.89
C ALA A 345 21.57 -34.11 -33.48
N PRO A 346 22.18 -33.90 -32.31
CA PRO A 346 23.14 -34.83 -31.73
C PRO A 346 22.44 -35.98 -31.00
N SER A 347 22.90 -37.19 -31.33
CA SER A 347 22.57 -38.48 -30.73
C SER A 347 22.83 -38.51 -29.21
N VAL A 348 21.78 -38.76 -28.43
CA VAL A 348 21.85 -39.05 -27.01
C VAL A 348 22.35 -40.48 -26.81
N SER A 349 23.49 -40.62 -26.14
CA SER A 349 24.03 -41.90 -25.69
C SER A 349 23.53 -42.21 -24.28
N GLU A 350 22.86 -43.35 -24.15
CA GLU A 350 22.42 -43.94 -22.89
C GLU A 350 23.62 -44.28 -22.00
N LYS A 351 23.69 -43.69 -20.80
CA LYS A 351 24.48 -44.21 -19.68
C LYS A 351 23.54 -44.66 -18.58
N LYS A 352 23.39 -45.99 -18.49
CA LYS A 352 22.81 -46.72 -17.36
C LYS A 352 23.69 -46.48 -16.13
N ASN A 353 23.14 -45.80 -15.12
CA ASN A 353 23.69 -45.80 -13.77
C ASN A 353 22.80 -46.67 -12.88
N HIS A 354 23.46 -47.69 -12.34
CA HIS A 354 22.95 -48.72 -11.45
C HIS A 354 22.98 -48.15 -10.03
N THR A 355 21.83 -47.97 -9.38
CA THR A 355 21.75 -47.59 -7.96
C THR A 355 21.36 -48.81 -7.12
N ASP A 356 22.34 -49.31 -6.37
CA ASP A 356 22.20 -50.29 -5.30
C ASP A 356 21.39 -49.69 -4.14
N VAL A 357 20.22 -50.27 -3.86
CA VAL A 357 19.41 -49.98 -2.67
C VAL A 357 19.82 -50.95 -1.57
N LYS A 358 20.66 -50.48 -0.63
CA LYS A 358 20.92 -51.17 0.64
C LYS A 358 19.79 -50.92 1.62
N LYS A 359 19.00 -51.96 1.88
CA LYS A 359 18.20 -52.15 3.09
C LYS A 359 19.06 -51.94 4.34
N ARG A 360 18.59 -51.11 5.27
CA ARG A 360 18.89 -51.26 6.70
C ARG A 360 17.60 -51.08 7.49
N ASP A 361 17.16 -52.21 8.02
CA ASP A 361 16.27 -52.30 9.17
C ASP A 361 16.99 -51.74 10.40
N SER A 362 16.32 -50.88 11.17
CA SER A 362 16.61 -50.72 12.58
C SER A 362 15.37 -50.24 13.32
N LEU A 363 14.79 -51.21 14.03
CA LEU A 363 13.85 -51.06 15.12
C LEU A 363 14.37 -50.10 16.19
N SER A 364 13.52 -49.21 16.68
CA SER A 364 13.57 -48.75 18.08
C SER A 364 12.17 -48.51 18.61
N VAL A 365 11.73 -49.50 19.37
CA VAL A 365 10.67 -49.42 20.37
C VAL A 365 11.10 -48.37 21.41
N SER A 366 10.24 -47.41 21.72
CA SER A 366 10.36 -46.66 22.97
C SER A 366 9.00 -46.34 23.57
N GLN A 367 9.01 -46.42 24.89
CA GLN A 367 7.89 -46.76 25.75
C GLN A 367 7.03 -45.56 26.14
N LYS A 368 5.76 -45.91 26.37
CA LYS A 368 4.74 -45.23 27.18
C LYS A 368 5.30 -44.47 28.38
N HIS A 369 4.82 -43.25 28.58
CA HIS A 369 4.49 -42.72 29.91
C HIS A 369 3.28 -41.79 29.82
N ASN A 370 2.10 -42.30 30.22
CA ASN A 370 0.93 -41.50 30.54
C ASN A 370 1.03 -41.10 32.02
N SER A 371 1.21 -39.81 32.31
CA SER A 371 1.00 -39.25 33.63
C SER A 371 -0.40 -38.63 33.71
N VAL A 372 -1.26 -39.29 34.48
CA VAL A 372 -2.60 -38.80 34.87
C VAL A 372 -2.41 -37.79 36.00
N ILE A 373 -2.73 -36.52 35.76
CA ILE A 373 -2.82 -35.51 36.83
C ILE A 373 -4.27 -35.49 37.32
N ARG A 374 -4.50 -35.99 38.53
CA ARG A 374 -5.75 -35.80 39.29
C ARG A 374 -5.68 -34.42 39.97
N GLY A 375 -6.52 -33.49 39.52
CA GLY A 375 -6.77 -32.22 40.20
C GLY A 375 -7.90 -32.36 41.22
N ASN A 376 -7.62 -31.95 42.45
CA ASN A 376 -8.56 -31.93 43.58
C ASN A 376 -9.69 -30.91 43.35
N ILE A 377 -10.93 -31.35 43.54
CA ILE A 377 -12.11 -30.49 43.69
C ILE A 377 -12.17 -30.09 45.16
N VAL A 378 -12.06 -28.79 45.44
CA VAL A 378 -12.35 -28.21 46.76
C VAL A 378 -13.80 -27.71 46.73
N ASP A 379 -14.62 -28.32 47.57
CA ASP A 379 -16.02 -27.99 47.80
C ASP A 379 -16.07 -26.82 48.81
N LEU A 380 -16.57 -25.66 48.38
CA LEU A 380 -16.78 -24.50 49.24
C LEU A 380 -18.29 -24.37 49.51
N ARG A 381 -18.71 -24.88 50.66
CA ARG A 381 -19.92 -24.43 51.35
C ARG A 381 -19.52 -23.67 52.60
N SER A 382 -19.81 -22.38 52.63
CA SER A 382 -20.13 -21.59 53.83
C SER A 382 -20.84 -20.32 53.41
#